data_AF-A0A559QHV1-F1
#
_entry.id   AF-A0A559QHV1-F1
#
_cell.length_a   1.000
_cell.length_b   1.000
_cell.length_c   1.000
_cell.angle_alpha   90.00
_cell.angle_beta   90.00
_cell.angle_gamma   90.00
#
_symmetry.space_group_name_H-M   'P 1'
#
loop_
_entity.id
_entity.type
_entity.pdbx_description
1 polymer ?
#
loop_
_entity_poly.entity_id
_entity_poly.type
_entity_poly.pdbx_seq_one_letter_code
_entity_poly.pdbx_strand_id
1 'polypeptide(L)'
;MNSKTPLTTFKHFWQCNRAILLICAFVAAPLFAENYVAEGRDSDQEKARQHALEALASSLYVRIQSETTYQYSTSSGEKFTVANTLISDIPLLGSDTRCARVKRDYICKATIQSEKSGKLYRQELNKLRTELDQGYHAKPKNAANRHSQLTRLLAVYEEYEKHAIVANLLGVDLRTQTPPSTSKATLINQLVDLEKRPADLRLAAHLLSRDLNFSNIEVYPAFPEGSHEVTQFARALQIYLQEQIQGSHKPSQSDHTLRGTYLQTASGVRVSYSLIDEHGKTLSTRVVDLPPESYQGLQTTPTAKDFDELLHSGYVVSSDLLVNIATNKGQQQLYFVKGEEIEVLVKFNNPAYFYVVGHIKSQAQEMSYLVDLSEIEGARKFVKFVNADDANKWISLGSFEVEPPYGVESLQLIAAATDLVSHLPPYEYDSQLGYFLISRKIDKGIDVTRGLKRVKQDFGTVAAPQIRESVLMYTTLAE
;
A
#
# COMPACT_ATOMS: atom_id res chain seq x y z
N MET A 1 -29.50 -80.15 25.82
CA MET A 1 -29.45 -81.60 25.58
C MET A 1 -29.09 -81.83 24.13
N ASN A 2 -27.96 -82.52 23.90
CA ASN A 2 -27.55 -83.29 22.70
C ASN A 2 -27.71 -82.62 21.31
N SER A 3 -26.70 -82.55 20.43
CA SER A 3 -25.48 -83.37 20.32
C SER A 3 -24.60 -82.89 19.16
N LYS A 4 -23.27 -83.06 19.37
CA LYS A 4 -22.26 -83.54 18.40
C LYS A 4 -21.82 -82.62 17.23
N THR A 5 -20.64 -82.02 17.43
CA THR A 5 -19.50 -81.96 16.48
C THR A 5 -18.82 -83.36 16.37
N PRO A 6 -17.68 -83.61 15.63
CA PRO A 6 -16.93 -82.89 14.56
C PRO A 6 -16.34 -83.83 13.43
N LEU A 7 -15.35 -83.30 12.66
CA LEU A 7 -14.26 -83.96 11.87
C LEU A 7 -14.64 -84.34 10.42
N THR A 8 -13.84 -84.18 9.34
CA THR A 8 -12.39 -84.00 9.03
C THR A 8 -12.31 -83.79 7.49
N THR A 9 -11.41 -83.04 6.85
CA THR A 9 -10.00 -83.32 6.45
C THR A 9 -9.52 -82.13 5.57
N PHE A 10 -8.41 -81.41 5.85
CA PHE A 10 -6.98 -81.68 5.58
C PHE A 10 -6.44 -81.37 4.15
N LYS A 11 -5.66 -80.27 4.06
CA LYS A 11 -4.41 -79.99 3.27
C LYS A 11 -4.49 -79.97 1.72
N HIS A 12 -3.82 -79.11 0.94
CA HIS A 12 -2.55 -78.36 1.13
C HIS A 12 -2.33 -77.27 0.02
N PHE A 13 -1.52 -76.23 0.36
CA PHE A 13 -0.54 -75.51 -0.49
C PHE A 13 -0.98 -74.52 -1.61
N TRP A 14 -0.86 -73.20 -1.37
CA TRP A 14 0.30 -72.38 -1.79
C TRP A 14 0.23 -70.96 -1.19
N GLN A 15 1.42 -70.43 -0.86
CA GLN A 15 1.69 -69.14 -0.21
C GLN A 15 1.44 -67.94 -1.13
N CYS A 16 1.02 -66.81 -0.56
CA CYS A 16 1.73 -65.55 -0.81
C CYS A 16 1.46 -64.53 0.31
N ASN A 17 2.52 -64.18 1.02
CA ASN A 17 2.62 -63.03 1.93
C ASN A 17 2.23 -61.73 1.21
N ARG A 18 1.54 -60.82 1.90
CA ARG A 18 1.85 -59.39 1.82
C ARG A 18 1.40 -58.65 3.06
N ALA A 19 2.39 -58.12 3.76
CA ALA A 19 2.30 -57.24 4.90
C ALA A 19 1.43 -56.01 4.59
N ILE A 20 0.55 -55.69 5.52
CA ILE A 20 -0.21 -54.43 5.54
C ILE A 20 0.76 -53.35 6.01
N LEU A 21 1.31 -52.62 5.05
CA LEU A 21 2.09 -51.41 5.28
C LEU A 21 1.09 -50.24 5.26
N LEU A 22 0.73 -49.77 6.45
CA LEU A 22 -0.08 -48.58 6.70
C LEU A 22 0.74 -47.36 6.27
N ILE A 23 0.63 -46.97 5.00
CA ILE A 23 1.16 -45.69 4.50
C ILE A 23 0.16 -44.62 4.95
N CYS A 24 0.45 -43.97 6.07
CA CYS A 24 -0.09 -42.65 6.38
C CYS A 24 0.42 -41.69 5.29
N ALA A 25 -0.37 -41.52 4.24
CA ALA A 25 -0.21 -40.41 3.32
C ALA A 25 -0.59 -39.12 4.07
N PHE A 26 0.38 -38.57 4.80
CA PHE A 26 0.43 -37.13 5.02
C PHE A 26 0.46 -36.51 3.63
N VAL A 27 -0.70 -36.08 3.14
CA VAL A 27 -0.77 -35.08 2.08
C VAL A 27 -0.22 -33.81 2.72
N ALA A 28 1.10 -33.69 2.75
CA ALA A 28 1.73 -32.39 2.80
C ALA A 28 1.20 -31.68 1.56
N ALA A 29 0.24 -30.77 1.74
CA ALA A 29 -0.04 -29.78 0.72
C ALA A 29 1.33 -29.19 0.38
N PRO A 30 1.82 -29.30 -0.87
CA PRO A 30 3.03 -28.59 -1.22
C PRO A 30 2.77 -27.13 -0.86
N LEU A 31 3.58 -26.59 0.05
CA LEU A 31 3.75 -25.16 0.21
C LEU A 31 4.23 -24.67 -1.16
N PHE A 32 3.30 -24.36 -2.05
CA PHE A 32 3.63 -23.81 -3.35
C PHE A 32 4.32 -22.47 -3.05
N ALA A 33 5.59 -22.39 -3.40
CA ALA A 33 6.29 -21.11 -3.42
C ALA A 33 5.54 -20.20 -4.40
N GLU A 34 4.80 -19.22 -3.87
CA GLU A 34 4.05 -18.27 -4.67
C GLU A 34 5.08 -17.42 -5.45
N ASN A 35 4.90 -17.30 -6.77
CA ASN A 35 5.74 -16.44 -7.59
C ASN A 35 4.94 -15.17 -7.87
N TYR A 36 5.52 -14.02 -7.54
CA TYR A 36 4.93 -12.73 -7.84
C TYR A 36 5.47 -12.26 -9.18
N VAL A 37 4.56 -11.84 -10.06
CA VAL A 37 4.87 -11.52 -11.45
C VAL A 37 4.12 -10.27 -11.86
N ALA A 38 4.81 -9.35 -12.52
CA ALA A 38 4.18 -8.19 -13.13
C ALA A 38 4.86 -7.82 -14.44
N GLU A 39 4.13 -7.09 -15.28
CA GLU A 39 4.59 -6.67 -16.61
C GLU A 39 4.56 -5.14 -16.74
N GLY A 40 5.52 -4.64 -17.50
CA GLY A 40 5.65 -3.24 -17.88
C GLY A 40 5.84 -3.13 -19.38
N ARG A 41 5.23 -2.11 -19.97
CA ARG A 41 5.29 -1.85 -21.41
C ARG A 41 5.63 -0.39 -21.66
N ASP A 42 6.57 -0.16 -22.57
CA ASP A 42 6.94 1.18 -23.06
C ASP A 42 7.65 1.07 -24.40
N SER A 43 7.70 2.16 -25.16
CA SER A 43 8.54 2.29 -26.35
C SER A 43 10.05 2.23 -26.06
N ASP A 44 10.45 2.58 -24.83
CA ASP A 44 11.81 2.51 -24.31
C ASP A 44 12.00 1.30 -23.38
N GLN A 45 13.10 0.57 -23.54
CA GLN A 45 13.33 -0.66 -22.80
C GLN A 45 13.51 -0.43 -21.28
N GLU A 46 14.21 0.64 -20.89
CA GLU A 46 14.46 0.92 -19.48
C GLU A 46 13.20 1.42 -18.80
N LYS A 47 12.40 2.24 -19.48
CA LYS A 47 11.06 2.62 -18.97
C LYS A 47 10.14 1.42 -18.84
N ALA A 48 10.13 0.51 -19.82
CA ALA A 48 9.36 -0.73 -19.73
C ALA A 48 9.80 -1.59 -18.54
N ARG A 49 11.11 -1.67 -18.27
CA ARG A 49 11.69 -2.36 -17.11
C ARG A 49 11.25 -1.73 -15.80
N GLN A 50 11.33 -0.40 -15.71
CA GLN A 50 10.86 0.36 -14.54
C GLN A 50 9.37 0.14 -14.28
N HIS A 51 8.53 0.27 -15.32
CA HIS A 51 7.09 0.00 -15.23
C HIS A 51 6.77 -1.42 -14.74
N ALA A 52 7.60 -2.40 -15.06
CA ALA A 52 7.43 -3.79 -14.62
C ALA A 52 7.76 -3.96 -13.13
N LEU A 53 8.82 -3.29 -12.65
CA LEU A 53 9.20 -3.29 -11.24
C LEU A 53 8.19 -2.53 -10.38
N GLU A 54 7.73 -1.37 -10.84
CA GLU A 54 6.65 -0.61 -10.19
C GLU A 54 5.37 -1.45 -10.09
N ALA A 55 4.97 -2.10 -11.18
CA ALA A 55 3.80 -2.98 -11.16
C ALA A 55 3.97 -4.17 -10.21
N LEU A 56 5.18 -4.71 -10.07
CA LEU A 56 5.49 -5.77 -9.10
C LEU A 56 5.40 -5.25 -7.67
N ALA A 57 5.96 -4.08 -7.39
CA ALA A 57 5.85 -3.42 -6.08
C ALA A 57 4.39 -3.14 -5.72
N SER A 58 3.58 -2.60 -6.65
CA SER A 58 2.14 -2.40 -6.45
C SER A 58 1.42 -3.71 -6.15
N SER A 59 1.75 -4.80 -6.84
CA SER A 59 1.13 -6.11 -6.60
C SER A 59 1.44 -6.64 -5.19
N LEU A 60 2.70 -6.54 -4.76
CA LEU A 60 3.10 -6.91 -3.40
C LEU A 60 2.44 -6.01 -2.36
N TYR A 61 2.36 -4.70 -2.61
CA TYR A 61 1.70 -3.74 -1.73
C TYR A 61 0.22 -4.07 -1.51
N VAL A 62 -0.54 -4.34 -2.57
CA VAL A 62 -1.94 -4.75 -2.47
C VAL A 62 -2.07 -6.02 -1.63
N ARG A 63 -1.16 -6.99 -1.81
CA ARG A 63 -1.18 -8.23 -1.04
C ARG A 63 -0.87 -7.99 0.43
N ILE A 64 0.13 -7.16 0.73
CA ILE A 64 0.48 -6.72 2.08
C ILE A 64 -0.76 -6.10 2.75
N GLN A 65 -1.42 -5.15 2.12
CA GLN A 65 -2.63 -4.50 2.67
C GLN A 65 -3.76 -5.53 2.95
N SER A 66 -3.92 -6.52 2.07
CA SER A 66 -4.95 -7.56 2.23
C SER A 66 -4.67 -8.60 3.33
N GLU A 67 -3.40 -8.97 3.55
CA GLU A 67 -3.03 -10.01 4.52
C GLU A 67 -2.76 -9.46 5.93
N THR A 68 -2.43 -8.17 6.03
CA THR A 68 -1.99 -7.53 7.28
C THR A 68 -3.14 -7.04 8.16
N THR A 69 -4.40 -7.25 7.77
CA THR A 69 -5.57 -7.12 8.67
C THR A 69 -5.49 -8.07 9.89
N TYR A 70 -4.56 -9.02 9.91
CA TYR A 70 -4.23 -9.84 11.07
C TYR A 70 -2.98 -9.32 11.81
N GLN A 71 -3.24 -8.89 13.04
CA GLN A 71 -2.34 -8.27 14.02
C GLN A 71 -0.93 -8.88 14.10
N TYR A 72 0.11 -8.07 13.87
CA TYR A 72 1.46 -8.35 14.35
C TYR A 72 1.59 -7.85 15.79
N SER A 73 1.63 -8.78 16.74
CA SER A 73 2.27 -8.53 18.04
C SER A 73 3.72 -8.98 17.93
N THR A 74 4.66 -8.03 17.92
CA THR A 74 6.03 -8.39 18.28
C THR A 74 6.08 -8.83 19.74
N SER A 75 7.10 -9.58 20.11
CA SER A 75 7.37 -10.00 21.51
C SER A 75 7.60 -8.81 22.48
N SER A 76 7.65 -7.57 21.99
CA SER A 76 7.68 -6.33 22.76
C SER A 76 6.30 -5.67 22.95
N GLY A 77 5.22 -6.22 22.37
CA GLY A 77 3.88 -5.64 22.44
C GLY A 77 3.67 -4.41 21.55
N GLU A 78 4.66 -4.04 20.72
CA GLU A 78 4.50 -2.98 19.71
C GLU A 78 3.68 -3.53 18.54
N LYS A 79 2.52 -2.90 18.29
CA LYS A 79 1.70 -3.12 17.09
C LYS A 79 2.33 -2.34 15.95
N PHE A 80 2.73 -3.03 14.88
CA PHE A 80 3.08 -2.35 13.63
C PHE A 80 1.81 -2.08 12.85
N THR A 81 1.54 -0.81 12.59
CA THR A 81 0.47 -0.42 11.67
C THR A 81 1.05 -0.40 10.25
N VAL A 82 0.71 -1.40 9.43
CA VAL A 82 1.08 -1.47 7.99
C VAL A 82 0.39 -0.39 7.15
N ALA A 83 -0.55 0.35 7.75
CA ALA A 83 -1.31 1.42 7.11
C ALA A 83 -0.45 2.54 6.52
N ASN A 84 0.85 2.62 6.85
CA ASN A 84 1.74 3.67 6.35
C ASN A 84 2.81 3.17 5.35
N THR A 85 2.80 1.89 4.96
CA THR A 85 3.72 1.39 3.92
C THR A 85 3.34 2.01 2.57
N LEU A 86 4.31 2.53 1.80
CA LEU A 86 4.07 3.06 0.46
C LEU A 86 4.47 2.01 -0.59
N ILE A 87 3.95 2.12 -1.82
CA ILE A 87 4.35 1.20 -2.91
C ILE A 87 5.87 1.30 -3.15
N SER A 88 6.42 2.52 -3.08
CA SER A 88 7.85 2.77 -3.20
C SER A 88 8.69 2.20 -2.04
N ASP A 89 8.06 1.86 -0.92
CA ASP A 89 8.74 1.26 0.24
C ASP A 89 8.86 -0.26 0.14
N ILE A 90 8.38 -0.87 -0.96
CA ILE A 90 8.46 -2.32 -1.15
C ILE A 90 9.84 -2.68 -1.73
N PRO A 91 10.79 -3.19 -0.91
CA PRO A 91 12.04 -3.72 -1.45
C PRO A 91 11.73 -4.90 -2.38
N LEU A 92 12.46 -5.00 -3.50
CA LEU A 92 12.29 -6.05 -4.52
C LEU A 92 13.53 -6.98 -4.60
N LEU A 93 14.02 -7.46 -3.45
CA LEU A 93 15.23 -8.29 -3.40
C LEU A 93 15.03 -9.62 -4.12
N GLY A 94 15.98 -9.95 -5.01
CA GLY A 94 15.94 -11.17 -5.81
C GLY A 94 14.94 -11.13 -6.97
N SER A 95 14.38 -9.96 -7.28
CA SER A 95 13.58 -9.78 -8.49
C SER A 95 14.43 -9.98 -9.74
N ASP A 96 13.94 -10.78 -10.67
CA ASP A 96 14.54 -10.96 -11.98
C ASP A 96 13.67 -10.22 -13.01
N THR A 97 14.29 -9.55 -13.98
CA THR A 97 13.59 -8.87 -15.08
C THR A 97 14.00 -9.43 -16.42
N ARG A 98 13.02 -9.68 -17.31
CA ARG A 98 13.25 -10.13 -18.67
C ARG A 98 12.44 -9.28 -19.64
N CYS A 99 13.10 -8.74 -20.66
CA CYS A 99 12.47 -7.87 -21.65
C CYS A 99 12.47 -8.53 -23.02
N ALA A 100 11.40 -8.33 -23.77
CA ALA A 100 11.26 -8.72 -25.17
C ALA A 100 10.68 -7.56 -25.98
N ARG A 101 11.16 -7.39 -27.22
CA ARG A 101 10.61 -6.41 -28.14
C ARG A 101 9.40 -6.99 -28.87
N VAL A 102 8.26 -6.30 -28.80
CA VAL A 102 7.00 -6.71 -29.45
C VAL A 102 6.48 -5.52 -30.26
N LYS A 103 6.51 -5.65 -31.60
CA LYS A 103 6.21 -4.56 -32.54
C LYS A 103 7.09 -3.33 -32.27
N ARG A 104 6.49 -2.20 -31.85
CA ARG A 104 7.18 -0.93 -31.56
C ARG A 104 7.55 -0.76 -30.09
N ASP A 105 7.09 -1.66 -29.22
CA ASP A 105 7.25 -1.53 -27.77
C ASP A 105 8.18 -2.62 -27.21
N TYR A 106 8.71 -2.38 -26.03
CA TYR A 106 9.31 -3.38 -25.16
C TYR A 106 8.28 -3.83 -24.12
N ILE A 107 8.22 -5.14 -23.88
CA ILE A 107 7.47 -5.75 -22.79
C ILE A 107 8.49 -6.37 -21.85
N CYS A 108 8.54 -5.86 -20.63
CA CYS A 108 9.40 -6.38 -19.57
C CYS A 108 8.56 -7.08 -18.51
N LYS A 109 9.04 -8.23 -18.05
CA LYS A 109 8.42 -9.05 -17.01
C LYS A 109 9.32 -9.08 -15.79
N ALA A 110 8.83 -8.59 -14.66
CA ALA A 110 9.48 -8.67 -13.36
C ALA A 110 8.93 -9.88 -12.59
N THR A 111 9.81 -10.60 -11.89
CA THR A 111 9.41 -11.81 -11.15
C THR A 111 10.17 -11.91 -9.82
N ILE A 112 9.45 -12.15 -8.73
CA ILE A 112 9.99 -12.56 -7.44
C ILE A 112 9.61 -14.01 -7.17
N GLN A 113 10.62 -14.85 -6.93
CA GLN A 113 10.44 -16.24 -6.55
C GLN A 113 10.58 -16.37 -5.04
N SER A 114 9.50 -16.72 -4.34
CA SER A 114 9.46 -16.71 -2.87
C SER A 114 10.62 -17.47 -2.21
N GLU A 115 11.00 -18.65 -2.72
CA GLU A 115 12.11 -19.42 -2.12
C GLU A 115 13.49 -18.77 -2.30
N LYS A 116 13.79 -18.29 -3.51
CA LYS A 116 15.06 -17.64 -3.86
C LYS A 116 15.16 -16.29 -3.14
N SER A 117 14.14 -15.44 -3.31
CA SER A 117 14.08 -14.12 -2.69
C SER A 117 14.05 -14.23 -1.16
N GLY A 118 13.28 -15.16 -0.59
CA GLY A 118 13.20 -15.36 0.86
C GLY A 118 14.57 -15.66 1.50
N LYS A 119 15.49 -16.32 0.80
CA LYS A 119 16.89 -16.49 1.26
C LYS A 119 17.63 -15.14 1.32
N LEU A 120 17.45 -14.29 0.32
CA LEU A 120 18.06 -12.96 0.26
C LEU A 120 17.50 -12.03 1.33
N TYR A 121 16.17 -12.04 1.56
CA TYR A 121 15.56 -11.27 2.64
C TYR A 121 16.06 -11.69 4.01
N ARG A 122 16.23 -13.00 4.28
CA ARG A 122 16.83 -13.46 5.55
C ARG A 122 18.25 -12.95 5.73
N GLN A 123 19.05 -12.91 4.66
CA GLN A 123 20.41 -12.37 4.72
C GLN A 123 20.41 -10.87 5.03
N GLU A 124 19.56 -10.11 4.33
CA GLU A 124 19.47 -8.66 4.53
C GLU A 124 18.94 -8.31 5.93
N LEU A 125 17.91 -9.01 6.42
CA LEU A 125 17.39 -8.83 7.78
C LEU A 125 18.48 -9.08 8.84
N ASN A 126 19.29 -10.12 8.67
CA ASN A 126 20.40 -10.41 9.59
C ASN A 126 21.50 -9.34 9.53
N LYS A 127 21.78 -8.80 8.35
CA LYS A 127 22.73 -7.71 8.16
C LYS A 127 22.23 -6.42 8.83
N LEU A 128 20.99 -6.01 8.56
CA LEU A 128 20.36 -4.83 9.16
C LEU A 128 20.27 -4.95 10.68
N ARG A 129 19.88 -6.11 11.21
CA ARG A 129 19.91 -6.40 12.66
C ARG A 129 21.30 -6.23 13.24
N THR A 130 22.33 -6.77 12.57
CA THR A 130 23.71 -6.68 13.06
C THR A 130 24.19 -5.23 13.08
N GLU A 131 23.86 -4.44 12.05
CA GLU A 131 24.16 -3.00 12.01
C GLU A 131 23.43 -2.24 13.14
N LEU A 132 22.15 -2.55 13.38
CA LEU A 132 21.38 -1.98 14.49
C LEU A 132 22.03 -2.29 15.85
N ASP A 133 22.34 -3.55 16.10
CA ASP A 133 22.90 -4.00 17.38
C ASP A 133 24.28 -3.36 17.63
N GLN A 134 25.17 -3.41 16.64
CA GLN A 134 26.51 -2.82 16.75
C GLN A 134 26.45 -1.30 16.94
N GLY A 135 25.64 -0.61 16.14
CA GLY A 135 25.50 0.83 16.24
C GLY A 135 24.86 1.25 17.56
N TYR A 136 23.84 0.54 18.03
CA TYR A 136 23.20 0.85 19.32
C TYR A 136 24.19 0.71 20.49
N HIS A 137 25.06 -0.31 20.48
CA HIS A 137 26.06 -0.56 21.51
C HIS A 137 27.23 0.43 21.53
N ALA A 138 27.60 1.05 20.40
CA ALA A 138 28.75 1.95 20.32
C ALA A 138 28.63 3.25 21.17
N LYS A 139 27.41 3.62 21.60
CA LYS A 139 27.06 4.74 22.52
C LYS A 139 28.07 5.92 22.57
N PRO A 140 28.11 6.78 21.53
CA PRO A 140 28.94 7.98 21.50
C PRO A 140 28.68 8.88 22.71
N LYS A 141 29.75 9.45 23.28
CA LYS A 141 29.67 10.34 24.45
C LYS A 141 29.17 11.76 24.11
N ASN A 142 29.42 12.23 22.90
CA ASN A 142 29.03 13.55 22.45
C ASN A 142 27.56 13.55 21.99
N ALA A 143 26.76 14.51 22.47
CA ALA A 143 25.34 14.63 22.15
C ALA A 143 25.05 14.76 20.65
N ALA A 144 25.83 15.56 19.90
CA ALA A 144 25.68 15.69 18.45
C ALA A 144 26.00 14.37 17.72
N ASN A 145 27.07 13.67 18.13
CA ASN A 145 27.39 12.37 17.55
C ASN A 145 26.33 11.30 17.90
N ARG A 146 25.79 11.36 19.12
CA ARG A 146 24.69 10.47 19.53
C ARG A 146 23.42 10.77 18.74
N HIS A 147 23.10 12.04 18.51
CA HIS A 147 21.98 12.49 17.69
C HIS A 147 22.07 11.96 16.26
N SER A 148 23.21 12.19 15.58
CA SER A 148 23.46 11.68 14.22
C SER A 148 23.42 10.15 14.17
N GLN A 149 23.94 9.46 15.19
CA GLN A 149 23.87 8.01 15.27
C GLN A 149 22.43 7.51 15.41
N LEU A 150 21.61 8.09 16.28
CA LEU A 150 20.22 7.69 16.48
C LEU A 150 19.39 7.93 15.22
N THR A 151 19.61 9.05 14.53
CA THR A 151 18.98 9.37 13.23
C THR A 151 19.29 8.29 12.19
N ARG A 152 20.55 7.82 12.12
CA ARG A 152 20.96 6.73 11.22
C ARG A 152 20.36 5.38 11.65
N LEU A 153 20.38 5.07 12.95
CA LEU A 153 19.83 3.80 13.45
C LEU A 153 18.32 3.70 13.21
N LEU A 154 17.58 4.82 13.31
CA LEU A 154 16.18 4.84 12.93
C LEU A 154 15.97 4.50 11.45
N ALA A 155 16.79 5.06 10.55
CA ALA A 155 16.74 4.70 9.13
C ALA A 155 17.01 3.21 8.89
N VAL A 156 18.02 2.63 9.54
CA VAL A 156 18.30 1.18 9.46
C VAL A 156 17.13 0.35 10.01
N TYR A 157 16.46 0.85 11.06
CA TYR A 157 15.29 0.18 11.63
C TYR A 157 14.09 0.21 10.68
N GLU A 158 13.87 1.33 10.00
CA GLU A 158 12.83 1.43 8.95
C GLU A 158 13.10 0.47 7.80
N GLU A 159 14.36 0.38 7.34
CA GLU A 159 14.75 -0.61 6.33
C GLU A 159 14.50 -2.04 6.83
N TYR A 160 14.81 -2.33 8.10
CA TYR A 160 14.53 -3.64 8.69
C TYR A 160 13.02 -3.96 8.67
N GLU A 161 12.16 -2.99 9.02
CA GLU A 161 10.70 -3.14 9.00
C GLU A 161 10.18 -3.38 7.57
N LYS A 162 10.61 -2.56 6.59
CA LYS A 162 10.25 -2.72 5.17
C LYS A 162 10.58 -4.12 4.66
N HIS A 163 11.79 -4.60 4.95
CA HIS A 163 12.24 -5.93 4.54
C HIS A 163 11.49 -7.05 5.29
N ALA A 164 11.17 -6.86 6.56
CA ALA A 164 10.46 -7.86 7.35
C ALA A 164 9.03 -8.09 6.82
N ILE A 165 8.32 -7.02 6.44
CA ILE A 165 6.98 -7.11 5.86
C ILE A 165 7.00 -7.95 4.58
N VAL A 166 7.92 -7.65 3.65
CA VAL A 166 8.02 -8.41 2.39
C VAL A 166 8.52 -9.83 2.64
N ALA A 167 9.47 -10.04 3.54
CA ALA A 167 9.95 -11.37 3.90
C ALA A 167 8.81 -12.27 4.40
N ASN A 168 7.95 -11.73 5.28
CA ASN A 168 6.81 -12.47 5.79
C ASN A 168 5.82 -12.82 4.67
N LEU A 169 5.52 -11.87 3.78
CA LEU A 169 4.68 -12.11 2.59
C LEU A 169 5.23 -13.25 1.71
N LEU A 170 6.55 -13.33 1.57
CA LEU A 170 7.23 -14.40 0.81
C LEU A 170 7.34 -15.73 1.59
N GLY A 171 6.67 -15.86 2.74
CA GLY A 171 6.65 -17.07 3.57
C GLY A 171 7.89 -17.30 4.43
N VAL A 172 8.70 -16.26 4.70
CA VAL A 172 9.80 -16.35 5.66
C VAL A 172 9.25 -16.37 7.09
N ASP A 173 9.52 -17.43 7.85
CA ASP A 173 9.14 -17.48 9.27
C ASP A 173 10.03 -16.55 10.12
N LEU A 174 9.54 -15.34 10.36
CA LEU A 174 10.22 -14.33 11.16
C LEU A 174 10.39 -14.73 12.63
N ARG A 175 9.62 -15.69 13.17
CA ARG A 175 9.77 -16.17 14.56
C ARG A 175 11.07 -16.92 14.78
N THR A 176 11.66 -17.43 13.70
CA THR A 176 12.97 -18.08 13.72
C THR A 176 14.12 -17.08 13.60
N GLN A 177 13.84 -15.82 13.28
CA GLN A 177 14.85 -14.77 13.21
C GLN A 177 15.03 -14.13 14.61
N THR A 178 16.27 -13.81 14.94
CA THR A 178 16.56 -13.02 16.15
C THR A 178 16.14 -11.57 15.89
N PRO A 179 15.30 -10.93 16.73
CA PRO A 179 14.96 -9.53 16.55
C PRO A 179 16.15 -8.61 16.91
N PRO A 180 16.13 -7.33 16.51
CA PRO A 180 17.07 -6.33 16.99
C PRO A 180 17.06 -6.20 18.53
N SER A 181 18.21 -5.86 19.11
CA SER A 181 18.41 -5.71 20.56
C SER A 181 17.75 -4.46 21.17
N THR A 182 17.24 -3.55 20.34
CA THR A 182 16.52 -2.34 20.72
C THR A 182 15.22 -2.25 19.93
N SER A 183 14.22 -1.50 20.40
CA SER A 183 13.02 -1.19 19.63
C SER A 183 13.12 0.16 18.91
N LYS A 184 12.27 0.38 17.89
CA LYS A 184 12.12 1.68 17.22
C LYS A 184 11.69 2.76 18.20
N ALA A 185 10.71 2.47 19.06
CA ALA A 185 10.25 3.42 20.08
C ALA A 185 11.37 3.84 21.04
N THR A 186 12.27 2.91 21.39
CA THR A 186 13.45 3.21 22.23
C THR A 186 14.39 4.20 21.53
N LEU A 187 14.68 3.98 20.25
CA LEU A 187 15.52 4.90 19.46
C LEU A 187 14.88 6.27 19.31
N ILE A 188 13.57 6.32 19.03
CA ILE A 188 12.78 7.55 18.93
C ILE A 188 12.83 8.33 20.24
N ASN A 189 12.52 7.69 21.37
CA ASN A 189 12.50 8.38 22.67
C ASN A 189 13.87 8.95 23.03
N GLN A 190 14.95 8.20 22.78
CA GLN A 190 16.30 8.71 23.00
C GLN A 190 16.68 9.87 22.07
N LEU A 191 16.17 9.89 20.83
CA LEU A 191 16.41 10.99 19.90
C LEU A 191 15.67 12.24 20.38
N VAL A 192 14.41 12.10 20.74
CA VAL A 192 13.57 13.18 21.28
C VAL A 192 14.17 13.75 22.56
N ASP A 193 14.70 12.93 23.47
CA ASP A 193 15.35 13.40 24.71
C ASP A 193 16.58 14.28 24.45
N LEU A 194 17.23 14.14 23.29
CA LEU A 194 18.35 15.00 22.86
C LEU A 194 17.88 16.28 22.16
N GLU A 195 16.63 16.32 21.71
CA GLU A 195 16.06 17.44 21.00
C GLU A 195 15.25 18.35 21.93
N LYS A 196 15.32 19.66 21.68
CA LYS A 196 14.41 20.59 22.32
C LYS A 196 13.09 20.55 21.59
N ARG A 197 11.99 20.51 22.35
CA ARG A 197 10.64 20.67 21.77
C ARG A 197 10.55 22.01 21.04
N PRO A 198 10.25 22.03 19.73
CA PRO A 198 10.14 23.26 18.97
C PRO A 198 8.96 24.09 19.48
N ALA A 199 9.07 25.42 19.40
CA ALA A 199 8.01 26.34 19.81
C ALA A 199 6.93 26.53 18.73
N ASP A 200 7.27 26.28 17.46
CA ASP A 200 6.40 26.47 16.31
C ASP A 200 6.76 25.49 15.16
N LEU A 201 5.91 25.45 14.12
CA LEU A 201 6.13 24.60 12.94
C LEU A 201 7.39 24.95 12.14
N ARG A 202 7.85 26.21 12.17
CA ARG A 202 9.04 26.63 11.41
C ARG A 202 10.30 26.08 12.04
N LEU A 203 10.41 26.13 13.36
CA LEU A 203 11.50 25.49 14.10
C LEU A 203 11.44 23.97 13.98
N ALA A 204 10.23 23.38 13.99
CA ALA A 204 10.06 21.95 13.74
C ALA A 204 10.57 21.55 12.34
N ALA A 205 10.19 22.30 11.29
CA ALA A 205 10.67 22.09 9.94
C ALA A 205 12.20 22.20 9.86
N HIS A 206 12.80 23.21 10.50
CA HIS A 206 14.25 23.36 10.56
C HIS A 206 14.95 22.16 11.21
N LEU A 207 14.42 21.63 12.31
CA LEU A 207 14.99 20.44 12.98
C LEU A 207 14.87 19.19 12.11
N LEU A 208 13.73 19.01 11.45
CA LEU A 208 13.46 17.91 10.53
C LEU A 208 14.31 17.97 9.25
N SER A 209 14.65 19.16 8.77
CA SER A 209 15.46 19.36 7.56
C SER A 209 16.95 19.57 7.84
N ARG A 210 17.37 19.59 9.12
CA ARG A 210 18.76 19.88 9.49
C ARG A 210 19.73 18.84 8.93
N ASP A 211 20.87 19.30 8.44
CA ASP A 211 21.97 18.48 7.91
C ASP A 211 21.60 17.62 6.67
N LEU A 212 20.48 17.93 6.00
CA LEU A 212 20.14 17.32 4.71
C LEU A 212 20.97 17.98 3.60
N ASN A 213 22.09 17.33 3.24
CA ASN A 213 23.04 17.82 2.24
C ASN A 213 22.75 17.25 0.83
N PHE A 214 21.49 17.23 0.41
CA PHE A 214 21.08 16.71 -0.90
C PHE A 214 20.42 17.80 -1.73
N SER A 215 20.75 17.87 -3.01
CA SER A 215 20.02 18.69 -3.97
C SER A 215 18.73 17.99 -4.41
N ASN A 216 17.73 18.76 -4.81
CA ASN A 216 16.53 18.26 -5.48
C ASN A 216 15.67 17.30 -4.64
N ILE A 217 15.44 17.62 -3.37
CA ILE A 217 14.55 16.84 -2.50
C ILE A 217 13.10 17.28 -2.73
N GLU A 218 12.23 16.33 -3.08
CA GLU A 218 10.79 16.55 -3.13
C GLU A 218 10.16 16.31 -1.75
N VAL A 219 9.36 17.27 -1.26
CA VAL A 219 8.80 17.24 0.10
C VAL A 219 7.32 16.89 0.06
N TYR A 220 6.97 15.77 0.70
CA TYR A 220 5.59 15.30 0.84
C TYR A 220 5.01 15.66 2.21
N PRO A 221 3.68 15.89 2.32
CA PRO A 221 3.03 16.10 3.61
C PRO A 221 3.07 14.85 4.49
N ALA A 222 3.17 15.03 5.80
CA ALA A 222 3.17 13.92 6.74
C ALA A 222 1.77 13.33 6.92
N PHE A 223 1.63 12.00 6.83
CA PHE A 223 0.34 11.35 7.09
C PHE A 223 0.10 11.05 8.58
N PRO A 224 -1.12 11.26 9.10
CA PRO A 224 -1.49 10.75 10.42
C PRO A 224 -1.41 9.21 10.44
N GLU A 225 -0.98 8.64 11.56
CA GLU A 225 -0.94 7.18 11.68
C GLU A 225 -2.31 6.53 11.44
N GLY A 226 -2.35 5.62 10.46
CA GLY A 226 -3.57 4.92 10.08
C GLY A 226 -4.55 5.76 9.27
N SER A 227 -4.08 6.81 8.59
CA SER A 227 -4.90 7.52 7.62
C SER A 227 -4.09 8.17 6.50
N HIS A 228 -4.63 8.17 5.29
CA HIS A 228 -4.08 8.80 4.09
C HIS A 228 -4.60 10.23 3.88
N GLU A 229 -5.24 10.85 4.88
CA GLU A 229 -5.72 12.23 4.83
C GLU A 229 -4.56 13.21 5.03
N VAL A 230 -4.40 14.17 4.12
CA VAL A 230 -3.53 15.33 4.34
C VAL A 230 -4.29 16.35 5.19
N THR A 231 -3.91 16.49 6.46
CA THR A 231 -4.54 17.46 7.38
C THR A 231 -3.97 18.87 7.19
N GLN A 232 -4.63 19.88 7.78
CA GLN A 232 -4.12 21.27 7.79
C GLN A 232 -2.74 21.35 8.44
N PHE A 233 -2.53 20.61 9.53
CA PHE A 233 -1.22 20.50 10.18
C PHE A 233 -0.15 19.95 9.22
N ALA A 234 -0.45 18.82 8.56
CA ALA A 234 0.46 18.16 7.65
C ALA A 234 0.88 19.06 6.48
N ARG A 235 -0.10 19.77 5.89
CA ARG A 235 0.12 20.73 4.82
C ARG A 235 0.96 21.92 5.27
N ALA A 236 0.63 22.52 6.42
CA ALA A 236 1.39 23.65 6.95
C ALA A 236 2.86 23.28 7.23
N LEU A 237 3.10 22.10 7.82
CA LEU A 237 4.46 21.62 8.07
C LEU A 237 5.23 21.36 6.76
N GLN A 238 4.58 20.78 5.75
CA GLN A 238 5.17 20.57 4.43
C GLN A 238 5.62 21.90 3.80
N ILE A 239 4.79 22.96 3.87
CA ILE A 239 5.15 24.30 3.36
C ILE A 239 6.45 24.77 4.02
N TYR A 240 6.53 24.73 5.35
CA TYR A 240 7.74 25.15 6.05
C TYR A 240 8.96 24.28 5.74
N LEU A 241 8.78 22.96 5.59
CA LEU A 241 9.88 22.07 5.17
C LEU A 241 10.39 22.42 3.77
N GLN A 242 9.48 22.72 2.85
CA GLN A 242 9.81 23.09 1.48
C GLN A 242 10.49 24.47 1.40
N GLU A 243 10.17 25.40 2.31
CA GLU A 243 10.89 26.67 2.47
C GLU A 243 12.33 26.48 3.02
N GLN A 244 12.55 25.51 3.91
CA GLN A 244 13.86 25.27 4.53
C GLN A 244 14.83 24.50 3.62
N ILE A 245 14.29 23.66 2.74
CA ILE A 245 15.08 22.85 1.81
C ILE A 245 15.26 23.66 0.53
N GLN A 246 16.49 23.81 0.04
CA GLN A 246 16.75 24.38 -1.29
C GLN A 246 16.23 23.40 -2.36
N GLY A 247 14.91 23.41 -2.60
CA GLY A 247 14.22 22.47 -3.47
C GLY A 247 14.41 22.78 -4.95
N SER A 248 14.59 21.72 -5.76
CA SER A 248 14.32 21.81 -7.20
C SER A 248 12.85 22.14 -7.39
N HIS A 249 12.57 23.14 -8.23
CA HIS A 249 11.20 23.57 -8.55
C HIS A 249 10.50 22.62 -9.54
N LYS A 250 10.94 21.35 -9.65
CA LYS A 250 10.43 20.37 -10.62
C LYS A 250 10.36 18.95 -10.01
N PRO A 251 9.14 18.41 -9.77
CA PRO A 251 8.92 17.05 -9.28
C PRO A 251 9.50 15.93 -10.18
N SER A 252 9.62 16.18 -11.49
CA SER A 252 10.02 15.14 -12.46
C SER A 252 11.52 14.83 -12.51
N GLN A 253 12.33 15.31 -11.55
CA GLN A 253 13.80 15.21 -11.52
C GLN A 253 14.36 15.10 -10.08
N SER A 254 13.55 14.70 -9.10
CA SER A 254 14.01 14.52 -7.72
C SER A 254 14.71 13.16 -7.56
N ASP A 255 15.99 13.18 -7.16
CA ASP A 255 16.73 11.94 -6.83
C ASP A 255 16.38 11.45 -5.41
N HIS A 256 15.70 12.29 -4.64
CA HIS A 256 15.37 12.05 -3.23
C HIS A 256 13.98 12.60 -2.89
N THR A 257 13.30 11.91 -1.97
CA THR A 257 12.03 12.37 -1.41
C THR A 257 12.11 12.45 0.11
N LEU A 258 11.41 13.43 0.69
CA LEU A 258 11.26 13.59 2.13
C LEU A 258 9.80 13.30 2.48
N ARG A 259 9.58 12.18 3.18
CA ARG A 259 8.23 11.68 3.50
C ARG A 259 8.03 11.55 4.99
N GLY A 260 6.83 11.91 5.45
CA GLY A 260 6.56 11.98 6.88
C GLY A 260 5.35 11.18 7.32
N THR A 261 5.35 10.83 8.59
CA THR A 261 4.17 10.38 9.32
C THR A 261 4.11 11.10 10.67
N TYR A 262 2.93 11.18 11.27
CA TYR A 262 2.81 11.69 12.63
C TYR A 262 1.78 10.93 13.45
N LEU A 263 1.99 10.92 14.76
CA LEU A 263 1.10 10.29 15.71
C LEU A 263 0.73 11.28 16.82
N GLN A 264 -0.52 11.19 17.27
CA GLN A 264 -1.02 11.98 18.39
C GLN A 264 -0.52 11.35 19.69
N THR A 265 0.14 12.15 20.54
CA THR A 265 0.61 11.75 21.87
C THR A 265 -0.17 12.49 22.96
N ALA A 266 -0.03 12.06 24.21
CA ALA A 266 -0.56 12.79 25.36
C ALA A 266 0.03 14.22 25.50
N SER A 267 1.22 14.47 24.94
CA SER A 267 1.94 15.74 25.06
C SER A 267 1.95 16.58 23.78
N GLY A 268 1.16 16.22 22.76
CA GLY A 268 1.11 16.93 21.48
C GLY A 268 1.19 15.98 20.29
N VAL A 269 1.93 16.36 19.25
CA VAL A 269 2.13 15.56 18.03
C VAL A 269 3.59 15.18 17.87
N ARG A 270 3.85 13.90 17.63
CA ARG A 270 5.18 13.41 17.27
C ARG A 270 5.23 13.21 15.76
N VAL A 271 6.15 13.89 15.09
CA VAL A 271 6.34 13.80 13.64
C VAL A 271 7.65 13.11 13.33
N SER A 272 7.61 12.14 12.42
CA SER A 272 8.80 11.50 11.85
C SER A 272 8.89 11.82 10.36
N TYR A 273 10.06 12.20 9.87
CA TYR A 273 10.35 12.33 8.45
C TYR A 273 11.56 11.51 8.06
N SER A 274 11.45 10.84 6.92
CA SER A 274 12.48 9.99 6.34
C SER A 274 12.91 10.53 4.98
N LEU A 275 14.22 10.67 4.79
CA LEU A 275 14.82 10.93 3.49
C LEU A 275 15.01 9.60 2.77
N ILE A 276 14.46 9.50 1.57
CA ILE A 276 14.41 8.28 0.77
C ILE A 276 15.07 8.56 -0.58
N ASP A 277 15.93 7.66 -1.05
CA ASP A 277 16.54 7.75 -2.39
C ASP A 277 15.62 7.21 -3.50
N GLU A 278 16.03 7.38 -4.75
CA GLU A 278 15.34 6.88 -5.96
C GLU A 278 15.10 5.36 -5.98
N HIS A 279 15.72 4.59 -5.09
CA HIS A 279 15.56 3.14 -4.97
C HIS A 279 14.68 2.74 -3.78
N GLY A 280 14.08 3.70 -3.08
CA GLY A 280 13.19 3.45 -1.94
C GLY A 280 13.92 3.21 -0.61
N LYS A 281 15.25 3.36 -0.58
CA LYS A 281 16.05 3.15 0.63
C LYS A 281 16.00 4.39 1.51
N THR A 282 15.68 4.20 2.79
CA THR A 282 15.76 5.24 3.80
C THR A 282 17.23 5.55 4.14
N LEU A 283 17.64 6.81 3.94
CA LEU A 283 18.98 7.31 4.22
C LEU A 283 19.10 7.91 5.63
N SER A 284 18.04 8.58 6.11
CA SER A 284 17.98 9.19 7.43
C SER A 284 16.53 9.34 7.88
N THR A 285 16.30 9.26 9.20
CA THR A 285 14.99 9.48 9.81
C THR A 285 15.13 10.45 10.97
N ARG A 286 14.38 11.56 10.93
CA ARG A 286 14.34 12.63 11.94
C ARG A 286 13.00 12.61 12.65
N VAL A 287 12.99 12.92 13.94
CA VAL A 287 11.76 12.93 14.74
C VAL A 287 11.72 14.16 15.63
N VAL A 288 10.59 14.85 15.65
CA VAL A 288 10.33 16.00 16.52
C VAL A 288 9.02 15.81 17.31
N ASP A 289 9.03 16.20 18.58
CA ASP A 289 7.84 16.26 19.43
C ASP A 289 7.35 17.69 19.55
N LEU A 290 6.24 18.01 18.87
CA LEU A 290 5.61 19.32 18.94
C LEU A 290 4.56 19.35 20.06
N PRO A 291 4.65 20.30 21.01
CA PRO A 291 3.59 20.53 21.98
C PRO A 291 2.38 21.24 21.31
N PRO A 292 1.17 21.17 21.90
CA PRO A 292 -0.05 21.75 21.31
C PRO A 292 0.05 23.23 20.97
N GLU A 293 0.84 23.99 21.72
CA GLU A 293 1.07 25.42 21.50
C GLU A 293 1.75 25.70 20.15
N SER A 294 2.51 24.74 19.62
CA SER A 294 3.30 24.91 18.39
C SER A 294 2.53 24.78 17.09
N TYR A 295 1.27 24.32 17.16
CA TYR A 295 0.39 24.15 16.00
C TYR A 295 -1.04 24.63 16.29
N GLN A 296 -1.19 25.63 17.17
CA GLN A 296 -2.50 26.18 17.52
C GLN A 296 -3.29 26.61 16.27
N GLY A 297 -4.57 26.24 16.25
CA GLY A 297 -5.48 26.54 15.14
C GLY A 297 -5.39 25.59 13.96
N LEU A 298 -4.43 24.66 13.93
CA LEU A 298 -4.30 23.66 12.87
C LEU A 298 -4.94 22.34 13.29
N GLN A 299 -5.79 21.80 12.43
CA GLN A 299 -6.37 20.49 12.64
C GLN A 299 -5.32 19.39 12.43
N THR A 300 -5.09 18.57 13.46
CA THR A 300 -4.17 17.40 13.41
C THR A 300 -4.90 16.07 13.32
N THR A 301 -6.16 15.99 13.75
CA THR A 301 -6.92 14.74 13.74
C THR A 301 -7.59 14.57 12.38
N PRO A 302 -7.37 13.43 11.68
CA PRO A 302 -8.06 13.16 10.42
C PRO A 302 -9.57 13.05 10.63
N THR A 303 -10.35 13.63 9.71
CA THR A 303 -11.82 13.57 9.72
C THR A 303 -12.37 12.30 9.05
N ALA A 304 -11.56 11.67 8.21
CA ALA A 304 -11.96 10.58 7.33
C ALA A 304 -11.41 9.22 7.74
N LYS A 305 -10.85 9.05 8.95
CA LYS A 305 -10.21 7.79 9.34
C LYS A 305 -11.09 6.55 9.18
N ASP A 306 -12.30 6.55 9.74
CA ASP A 306 -13.23 5.40 9.61
C ASP A 306 -13.62 5.13 8.14
N PHE A 307 -13.67 6.19 7.33
CA PHE A 307 -13.98 6.09 5.91
C PHE A 307 -12.81 5.50 5.13
N ASP A 308 -11.59 5.94 5.42
CA ASP A 308 -10.34 5.40 4.87
C ASP A 308 -10.17 3.92 5.22
N GLU A 309 -10.39 3.54 6.49
CA GLU A 309 -10.39 2.16 6.94
C GLU A 309 -11.45 1.32 6.20
N LEU A 310 -12.67 1.86 6.03
CA LEU A 310 -13.74 1.18 5.30
C LEU A 310 -13.36 0.93 3.84
N LEU A 311 -12.80 1.93 3.14
CA LEU A 311 -12.34 1.82 1.76
C LEU A 311 -11.20 0.80 1.58
N HIS A 312 -10.30 0.70 2.55
CA HIS A 312 -9.17 -0.23 2.46
C HIS A 312 -9.48 -1.62 3.05
N SER A 313 -10.60 -1.76 3.76
CA SER A 313 -11.08 -3.06 4.25
C SER A 313 -11.67 -3.91 3.11
N GLY A 314 -11.24 -5.18 3.02
CA GLY A 314 -11.91 -6.19 2.19
C GLY A 314 -11.46 -6.30 0.73
N TYR A 315 -10.25 -5.86 0.36
CA TYR A 315 -9.69 -6.10 -0.98
C TYR A 315 -9.82 -7.58 -1.40
N VAL A 316 -10.61 -7.85 -2.45
CA VAL A 316 -10.77 -9.21 -2.99
C VAL A 316 -9.54 -9.55 -3.84
N VAL A 317 -8.58 -10.26 -3.22
CA VAL A 317 -7.39 -10.76 -3.91
C VAL A 317 -7.69 -12.12 -4.54
N SER A 318 -7.96 -12.14 -5.84
CA SER A 318 -7.66 -13.32 -6.67
C SER A 318 -6.66 -12.91 -7.77
N SER A 319 -5.72 -13.77 -8.09
CA SER A 319 -4.37 -13.38 -8.56
C SER A 319 -4.24 -12.82 -9.98
N ASP A 320 -5.30 -12.82 -10.81
CA ASP A 320 -5.08 -12.75 -12.26
C ASP A 320 -5.32 -11.35 -12.87
N LEU A 321 -6.27 -10.58 -12.33
CA LEU A 321 -6.55 -9.20 -12.75
C LEU A 321 -6.00 -8.23 -11.70
N LEU A 322 -5.13 -7.32 -12.14
CA LEU A 322 -4.55 -6.23 -11.36
C LEU A 322 -4.98 -4.91 -11.98
N VAL A 323 -5.46 -4.00 -11.12
CA VAL A 323 -5.94 -2.68 -11.53
C VAL A 323 -5.33 -1.63 -10.60
N ASN A 324 -4.97 -0.49 -11.16
CA ASN A 324 -4.42 0.65 -10.43
C ASN A 324 -5.08 1.94 -10.90
N ILE A 325 -5.26 2.87 -9.97
CA ILE A 325 -5.67 4.25 -10.24
C ILE A 325 -4.60 5.21 -9.67
N ALA A 326 -4.33 6.30 -10.38
CA ALA A 326 -3.33 7.30 -10.03
C ALA A 326 -3.76 8.70 -10.51
N THR A 327 -3.00 9.71 -10.13
CA THR A 327 -3.10 11.07 -10.67
C THR A 327 -1.82 11.49 -11.37
N ASN A 328 -1.82 12.65 -12.02
CA ASN A 328 -0.60 13.36 -12.45
C ASN A 328 0.39 13.66 -11.30
N LYS A 329 -0.03 13.61 -10.02
CA LYS A 329 0.83 13.72 -8.84
C LYS A 329 1.19 12.37 -8.19
N GLY A 330 0.84 11.25 -8.84
CA GLY A 330 1.05 9.91 -8.29
C GLY A 330 -0.18 9.36 -7.54
N GLN A 331 0.04 8.48 -6.56
CA GLN A 331 -1.01 7.67 -5.93
C GLN A 331 -1.21 7.93 -4.43
N GLN A 332 -0.26 8.60 -3.77
CA GLN A 332 -0.22 8.70 -2.30
C GLN A 332 0.21 10.10 -1.88
N GLN A 333 -0.13 10.50 -0.64
CA GLN A 333 0.18 11.83 -0.09
C GLN A 333 -0.35 12.98 -0.95
N LEU A 334 -1.53 12.75 -1.54
CA LEU A 334 -2.14 13.64 -2.52
C LEU A 334 -2.98 14.71 -1.83
N TYR A 335 -2.72 15.95 -2.22
CA TYR A 335 -3.64 17.06 -2.00
C TYR A 335 -3.69 17.95 -3.23
N PHE A 336 -4.83 18.62 -3.38
CA PHE A 336 -5.08 19.57 -4.44
C PHE A 336 -5.77 20.81 -3.89
N VAL A 337 -5.51 21.95 -4.52
CA VAL A 337 -6.07 23.24 -4.13
C VAL A 337 -7.12 23.67 -5.14
N LYS A 338 -8.01 24.59 -4.74
CA LYS A 338 -9.06 25.14 -5.61
C LYS A 338 -8.54 25.54 -7.00
N GLY A 339 -9.25 25.11 -8.04
CA GLY A 339 -8.93 25.42 -9.44
C GLY A 339 -7.71 24.68 -10.00
N GLU A 340 -7.10 23.78 -9.21
CA GLU A 340 -6.08 22.88 -9.73
C GLU A 340 -6.72 21.78 -10.59
N GLU A 341 -6.06 21.39 -11.69
CA GLU A 341 -6.48 20.28 -12.52
C GLU A 341 -5.86 18.96 -12.06
N ILE A 342 -6.72 17.96 -11.86
CA ILE A 342 -6.35 16.59 -11.54
C ILE A 342 -6.55 15.74 -12.78
N GLU A 343 -5.46 15.24 -13.36
CA GLU A 343 -5.57 14.17 -14.37
C GLU A 343 -5.68 12.83 -13.67
N VAL A 344 -6.73 12.05 -13.98
CA VAL A 344 -6.92 10.71 -13.41
C VAL A 344 -6.44 9.66 -14.41
N LEU A 345 -5.58 8.76 -13.95
CA LEU A 345 -4.95 7.71 -14.75
C LEU A 345 -5.35 6.33 -14.22
N VAL A 346 -5.56 5.37 -15.11
CA VAL A 346 -5.82 3.97 -14.76
C VAL A 346 -4.89 3.02 -15.49
N LYS A 347 -4.55 1.88 -14.88
CA LYS A 347 -3.71 0.85 -15.48
C LYS A 347 -4.23 -0.54 -15.12
N PHE A 348 -4.27 -1.42 -16.12
CA PHE A 348 -4.77 -2.78 -16.01
C PHE A 348 -3.71 -3.75 -16.54
N ASN A 349 -3.54 -4.92 -15.93
CA ASN A 349 -2.63 -5.94 -16.47
C ASN A 349 -3.25 -6.77 -17.61
N ASN A 350 -4.58 -6.80 -17.71
CA ASN A 350 -5.34 -7.58 -18.67
C ASN A 350 -6.57 -6.79 -19.17
N PRO A 351 -7.17 -7.17 -20.32
CA PRO A 351 -8.40 -6.56 -20.79
C PRO A 351 -9.52 -6.65 -19.75
N ALA A 352 -10.21 -5.54 -19.51
CA ALA A 352 -11.23 -5.46 -18.48
C ALA A 352 -12.24 -4.34 -18.75
N TYR A 353 -13.45 -4.54 -18.27
CA TYR A 353 -14.45 -3.49 -18.11
C TYR A 353 -14.27 -2.85 -16.74
N PHE A 354 -14.52 -1.55 -16.63
CA PHE A 354 -14.46 -0.83 -15.36
C PHE A 354 -15.44 0.34 -15.29
N TYR A 355 -15.78 0.72 -14.07
CA TYR A 355 -16.42 1.99 -13.73
C TYR A 355 -15.73 2.60 -12.49
N VAL A 356 -15.98 3.89 -12.24
CA VAL A 356 -15.40 4.60 -11.10
C VAL A 356 -16.51 5.19 -10.25
N VAL A 357 -16.40 4.98 -8.93
CA VAL A 357 -17.24 5.62 -7.93
C VAL A 357 -16.41 6.66 -7.19
N GLY A 358 -16.90 7.90 -7.19
CA GLY A 358 -16.35 8.96 -6.36
C GLY A 358 -17.04 9.01 -5.01
N HIS A 359 -16.28 9.25 -3.96
CA HIS A 359 -16.79 9.48 -2.61
C HIS A 359 -16.23 10.80 -2.09
N ILE A 360 -17.07 11.64 -1.51
CA ILE A 360 -16.69 12.94 -0.96
C ILE A 360 -17.14 13.00 0.50
N LYS A 361 -16.20 13.30 1.39
CA LYS A 361 -16.43 13.59 2.81
C LYS A 361 -15.90 14.97 3.15
N SER A 362 -16.80 15.89 3.48
CA SER A 362 -16.48 17.24 3.93
C SER A 362 -17.27 17.58 5.19
N GLN A 363 -17.04 18.77 5.76
CA GLN A 363 -17.86 19.26 6.88
C GLN A 363 -19.32 19.52 6.47
N ALA A 364 -19.56 19.89 5.21
CA ALA A 364 -20.86 20.30 4.72
C ALA A 364 -21.67 19.13 4.13
N GLN A 365 -20.98 18.17 3.50
CA GLN A 365 -21.64 17.07 2.80
C GLN A 365 -20.81 15.80 2.79
N GLU A 366 -21.55 14.70 2.69
CA GLU A 366 -21.05 13.36 2.50
C GLU A 366 -21.84 12.71 1.35
N MET A 367 -21.16 12.15 0.34
CA MET A 367 -21.86 11.50 -0.77
C MET A 367 -20.99 10.51 -1.52
N SER A 368 -21.65 9.65 -2.29
CA SER A 368 -21.06 8.75 -3.28
C SER A 368 -21.75 8.93 -4.62
N TYR A 369 -20.99 8.94 -5.71
CA TYR A 369 -21.49 9.22 -7.06
C TYR A 369 -20.77 8.41 -8.13
N LEU A 370 -21.44 8.18 -9.26
CA LEU A 370 -20.81 7.60 -10.44
C LEU A 370 -20.08 8.69 -11.24
N VAL A 371 -18.83 8.40 -11.61
CA VAL A 371 -18.03 9.27 -12.47
C VAL A 371 -18.44 9.04 -13.92
N ASP A 372 -18.79 10.12 -14.62
CA ASP A 372 -19.10 10.06 -16.05
C ASP A 372 -17.79 9.87 -16.85
N LEU A 373 -17.69 8.79 -17.62
CA LEU A 373 -16.47 8.44 -18.35
C LEU A 373 -16.58 8.72 -19.85
N SER A 374 -17.76 8.98 -20.40
CA SER A 374 -17.95 9.19 -21.84
C SER A 374 -19.24 9.95 -22.16
N GLU A 375 -19.29 10.59 -23.33
CA GLU A 375 -20.46 11.37 -23.77
C GLU A 375 -21.65 10.52 -24.29
N ILE A 376 -21.63 9.20 -24.05
CA ILE A 376 -22.70 8.30 -24.51
C ILE A 376 -23.92 8.46 -23.60
N GLU A 377 -25.12 8.22 -24.11
CA GLU A 377 -26.34 8.23 -23.28
C GLU A 377 -26.54 6.93 -22.49
N GLY A 378 -27.25 7.02 -21.36
CA GLY A 378 -27.65 5.89 -20.53
C GLY A 378 -26.51 5.28 -19.71
N ALA A 379 -26.75 4.09 -19.15
CA ALA A 379 -25.84 3.42 -18.22
C ALA A 379 -24.44 3.12 -18.80
N ARG A 380 -24.33 3.00 -20.13
CA ARG A 380 -23.06 2.71 -20.81
C ARG A 380 -22.00 3.78 -20.56
N LYS A 381 -22.41 5.01 -20.28
CA LYS A 381 -21.51 6.15 -20.12
C LYS A 381 -20.55 6.05 -18.94
N PHE A 382 -20.94 5.27 -17.93
CA PHE A 382 -20.16 5.00 -16.73
C PHE A 382 -19.19 3.82 -16.88
N VAL A 383 -19.30 3.02 -17.95
CA VAL A 383 -18.53 1.78 -18.11
C VAL A 383 -17.61 1.88 -19.33
N LYS A 384 -16.30 1.80 -19.10
CA LYS A 384 -15.28 1.72 -20.16
C LYS A 384 -14.68 0.33 -20.25
N PHE A 385 -14.12 0.01 -21.43
CA PHE A 385 -13.40 -1.23 -21.68
C PHE A 385 -11.95 -0.92 -22.06
N VAL A 386 -11.00 -1.58 -21.39
CA VAL A 386 -9.59 -1.58 -21.74
C VAL A 386 -9.31 -2.83 -22.56
N ASN A 387 -8.80 -2.64 -23.77
CA ASN A 387 -8.44 -3.73 -24.67
C ASN A 387 -7.02 -4.26 -24.39
N ALA A 388 -6.61 -5.30 -25.10
CA ALA A 388 -5.28 -5.92 -24.92
C ALA A 388 -4.11 -5.04 -25.38
N ASP A 389 -4.32 -4.11 -26.31
CA ASP A 389 -3.29 -3.19 -26.78
C ASP A 389 -3.00 -2.08 -25.76
N ASP A 390 -3.98 -1.75 -24.91
CA ASP A 390 -3.90 -0.76 -23.84
C ASP A 390 -3.58 -1.37 -22.46
N ALA A 391 -3.57 -2.70 -22.37
CA ALA A 391 -3.09 -3.40 -21.18
C ALA A 391 -1.61 -3.07 -20.88
N ASN A 392 -1.30 -2.98 -19.59
CA ASN A 392 -0.02 -2.59 -18.99
C ASN A 392 0.43 -1.16 -19.32
N LYS A 393 -0.48 -0.27 -19.75
CA LYS A 393 -0.23 1.16 -19.96
C LYS A 393 -1.09 2.00 -19.01
N TRP A 394 -0.58 3.17 -18.65
CA TRP A 394 -1.39 4.21 -18.02
C TRP A 394 -2.29 4.85 -19.07
N ILE A 395 -3.59 4.89 -18.78
CA ILE A 395 -4.64 5.42 -19.65
C ILE A 395 -5.27 6.59 -18.91
N SER A 396 -5.30 7.76 -19.56
CA SER A 396 -5.96 8.94 -19.01
C SER A 396 -7.48 8.81 -19.10
N LEU A 397 -8.16 9.13 -17.99
CA LEU A 397 -9.61 9.28 -17.94
C LEU A 397 -10.07 10.71 -18.21
N GLY A 398 -9.13 11.65 -18.31
CA GLY A 398 -9.37 13.08 -18.43
C GLY A 398 -8.86 13.87 -17.22
N SER A 399 -8.95 15.19 -17.34
CA SER A 399 -8.65 16.15 -16.28
C SER A 399 -9.94 16.66 -15.65
N PHE A 400 -9.91 16.85 -14.33
CA PHE A 400 -11.01 17.35 -13.52
C PHE A 400 -10.54 18.56 -12.72
N GLU A 401 -11.33 19.62 -12.67
CA GLU A 401 -11.04 20.82 -11.88
C GLU A 401 -11.49 20.62 -10.43
N VAL A 402 -10.66 21.06 -9.47
CA VAL A 402 -11.01 21.03 -8.04
C VAL A 402 -12.01 22.13 -7.70
N GLU A 403 -13.26 21.73 -7.49
CA GLU A 403 -14.38 22.59 -7.10
C GLU A 403 -14.94 22.19 -5.72
N PRO A 404 -15.71 23.08 -5.04
CA PRO A 404 -16.36 22.75 -3.77
C PRO A 404 -17.31 21.55 -3.85
N PRO A 405 -17.50 20.81 -2.73
CA PRO A 405 -16.95 21.07 -1.40
C PRO A 405 -15.50 20.59 -1.25
N TYR A 406 -14.75 21.26 -0.40
CA TYR A 406 -13.40 20.83 -0.05
C TYR A 406 -13.45 19.86 1.13
N GLY A 407 -12.62 18.81 1.07
CA GLY A 407 -12.57 17.78 2.09
C GLY A 407 -11.69 16.61 1.68
N VAL A 408 -12.08 15.42 2.12
CA VAL A 408 -11.45 14.18 1.68
C VAL A 408 -12.27 13.56 0.58
N GLU A 409 -11.60 13.22 -0.51
CA GLU A 409 -12.20 12.55 -1.64
C GLU A 409 -11.48 11.23 -1.93
N SER A 410 -12.23 10.28 -2.47
CA SER A 410 -11.65 9.05 -2.98
C SER A 410 -12.30 8.62 -4.28
N LEU A 411 -11.50 8.03 -5.16
CA LEU A 411 -11.96 7.33 -6.35
C LEU A 411 -11.78 5.83 -6.14
N GLN A 412 -12.89 5.10 -6.15
CA GLN A 412 -12.94 3.64 -6.14
C GLN A 412 -13.09 3.16 -7.58
N LEU A 413 -12.04 2.56 -8.12
CA LEU A 413 -12.06 1.89 -9.43
C LEU A 413 -12.56 0.45 -9.26
N ILE A 414 -13.65 0.08 -9.94
CA ILE A 414 -14.21 -1.27 -9.92
C ILE A 414 -14.09 -1.89 -11.31
N ALA A 415 -13.51 -3.08 -11.40
CA ALA A 415 -13.17 -3.72 -12.67
C ALA A 415 -13.47 -5.22 -12.70
N ALA A 416 -13.78 -5.73 -13.89
CA ALA A 416 -14.00 -7.16 -14.14
C ALA A 416 -13.69 -7.53 -15.59
N ALA A 417 -13.45 -8.82 -15.83
CA ALA A 417 -13.28 -9.36 -17.20
C ALA A 417 -14.60 -9.33 -18.02
N THR A 418 -15.75 -9.19 -17.37
CA THR A 418 -17.08 -9.14 -17.98
C THR A 418 -17.68 -7.74 -17.90
N ASP A 419 -18.61 -7.44 -18.81
CA ASP A 419 -19.32 -6.17 -18.84
C ASP A 419 -20.03 -5.85 -17.50
N LEU A 420 -19.86 -4.62 -17.02
CA LEU A 420 -20.32 -4.15 -15.73
C LEU A 420 -21.58 -3.28 -15.80
N VAL A 421 -22.15 -3.02 -16.98
CA VAL A 421 -23.34 -2.15 -17.09
C VAL A 421 -24.52 -2.64 -16.25
N SER A 422 -24.74 -3.95 -16.15
CA SER A 422 -25.79 -4.53 -15.30
C SER A 422 -25.44 -4.60 -13.81
N HIS A 423 -24.21 -4.22 -13.45
CA HIS A 423 -23.66 -4.26 -12.10
C HIS A 423 -23.43 -2.86 -11.53
N LEU A 424 -23.82 -1.81 -12.25
CA LEU A 424 -23.76 -0.44 -11.72
C LEU A 424 -24.67 -0.32 -10.48
N PRO A 425 -24.21 0.37 -9.42
CA PRO A 425 -25.06 0.67 -8.29
C PRO A 425 -26.25 1.53 -8.74
N PRO A 426 -27.40 1.47 -8.05
CA PRO A 426 -28.51 2.39 -8.31
C PRO A 426 -28.05 3.84 -8.18
N TYR A 427 -28.51 4.71 -9.09
CA TYR A 427 -28.13 6.11 -9.10
C TYR A 427 -29.27 7.03 -9.58
N GLU A 428 -29.21 8.29 -9.15
CA GLU A 428 -30.09 9.37 -9.59
C GLU A 428 -29.27 10.62 -9.93
N TYR A 429 -29.65 11.34 -10.99
CA TYR A 429 -28.98 12.59 -11.33
C TYR A 429 -29.48 13.73 -10.43
N ASP A 430 -28.57 14.33 -9.67
CA ASP A 430 -28.85 15.53 -8.89
C ASP A 430 -28.42 16.76 -9.68
N SER A 431 -29.39 17.49 -10.22
CA SER A 431 -29.13 18.67 -11.05
C SER A 431 -28.57 19.87 -10.26
N GLN A 432 -28.69 19.88 -8.92
CA GLN A 432 -28.15 20.96 -8.09
C GLN A 432 -26.66 20.76 -7.86
N LEU A 433 -26.25 19.50 -7.66
CA LEU A 433 -24.86 19.15 -7.41
C LEU A 433 -24.10 18.78 -8.69
N GLY A 434 -24.79 18.43 -9.78
CA GLY A 434 -24.18 18.03 -11.04
C GLY A 434 -23.65 16.58 -11.05
N TYR A 435 -24.05 15.74 -10.10
CA TYR A 435 -23.54 14.38 -9.95
C TYR A 435 -24.62 13.31 -10.15
N PHE A 436 -24.20 12.12 -10.58
CA PHE A 436 -24.99 10.90 -10.56
C PHE A 436 -24.88 10.24 -9.18
N LEU A 437 -25.71 10.68 -8.25
CA LEU A 437 -25.67 10.25 -6.85
C LEU A 437 -26.08 8.79 -6.69
N ILE A 438 -25.22 8.04 -6.00
CA ILE A 438 -25.50 6.69 -5.49
C ILE A 438 -26.10 6.78 -4.09
N SER A 439 -25.53 7.66 -3.25
CA SER A 439 -25.95 7.84 -1.87
C SER A 439 -25.49 9.18 -1.32
N ARG A 440 -26.26 9.73 -0.37
CA ARG A 440 -25.88 10.91 0.44
C ARG A 440 -25.17 10.53 1.75
N LYS A 441 -24.71 9.29 1.84
CA LYS A 441 -23.86 8.75 2.91
C LYS A 441 -22.89 7.74 2.32
N ILE A 442 -21.62 7.82 2.68
CA ILE A 442 -20.57 7.01 2.08
C ILE A 442 -20.68 5.55 2.53
N ASP A 443 -21.00 5.29 3.80
CA ASP A 443 -21.19 3.91 4.30
C ASP A 443 -22.19 3.15 3.42
N LYS A 444 -23.32 3.79 3.09
CA LYS A 444 -24.33 3.24 2.19
C LYS A 444 -23.86 3.15 0.75
N GLY A 445 -23.08 4.12 0.27
CA GLY A 445 -22.50 4.09 -1.07
C GLY A 445 -21.55 2.90 -1.26
N ILE A 446 -20.68 2.65 -0.28
CA ILE A 446 -19.75 1.52 -0.27
C ILE A 446 -20.52 0.20 -0.16
N ASP A 447 -21.52 0.11 0.73
CA ASP A 447 -22.34 -1.09 0.90
C ASP A 447 -23.00 -1.54 -0.41
N VAL A 448 -23.56 -0.62 -1.21
CA VAL A 448 -24.24 -0.94 -2.47
C VAL A 448 -23.28 -1.14 -3.64
N THR A 449 -22.06 -0.60 -3.55
CA THR A 449 -21.01 -0.78 -4.58
C THR A 449 -20.29 -2.13 -4.40
N ARG A 450 -20.02 -2.53 -3.15
CA ARG A 450 -19.37 -3.81 -2.80
C ARG A 450 -20.36 -4.96 -2.62
N GLY A 451 -21.65 -4.66 -2.56
CA GLY A 451 -22.73 -5.59 -2.26
C GLY A 451 -23.10 -6.55 -3.39
N LEU A 452 -22.14 -7.32 -3.93
CA LEU A 452 -22.49 -8.52 -4.69
C LEU A 452 -22.50 -9.72 -3.74
N LYS A 453 -23.70 -10.14 -3.32
CA LYS A 453 -23.92 -11.40 -2.61
C LYS A 453 -23.41 -12.55 -3.47
N ARG A 454 -22.60 -13.43 -2.88
CA ARG A 454 -22.34 -14.78 -3.43
C ARG A 454 -23.69 -15.43 -3.73
N VAL A 455 -24.00 -15.61 -5.01
CA VAL A 455 -25.13 -16.45 -5.43
C VAL A 455 -24.82 -17.84 -4.88
N LYS A 456 -25.71 -18.40 -4.04
CA LYS A 456 -25.63 -19.81 -3.65
C LYS A 456 -25.52 -20.60 -4.96
N GLN A 457 -24.46 -21.41 -5.09
CA GLN A 457 -24.23 -22.22 -6.28
C GLN A 457 -25.39 -23.19 -6.47
N ASP A 458 -26.35 -22.82 -7.33
CA ASP A 458 -27.07 -23.81 -8.10
C ASP A 458 -26.13 -24.27 -9.21
N PHE A 459 -25.93 -25.58 -9.29
CA PHE A 459 -25.04 -26.22 -10.27
C PHE A 459 -25.63 -26.01 -11.67
N GLY A 460 -25.21 -24.93 -12.32
CA GLY A 460 -25.49 -24.64 -13.72
C GLY A 460 -25.58 -23.14 -14.00
N THR A 461 -24.62 -22.63 -14.77
CA THR A 461 -24.56 -21.33 -15.47
C THR A 461 -24.02 -20.09 -14.73
N VAL A 462 -23.02 -19.50 -15.39
CA VAL A 462 -22.30 -18.22 -15.19
C VAL A 462 -21.60 -18.00 -13.85
N ALA A 463 -20.27 -18.15 -13.85
CA ALA A 463 -19.42 -17.71 -12.74
C ALA A 463 -19.64 -16.20 -12.50
N ALA A 464 -19.90 -15.81 -11.25
CA ALA A 464 -19.98 -14.40 -10.87
C ALA A 464 -18.71 -13.66 -11.32
N PRO A 465 -18.84 -12.39 -11.79
CA PRO A 465 -17.68 -11.62 -12.23
C PRO A 465 -16.63 -11.57 -11.12
N GLN A 466 -15.40 -11.96 -11.44
CA GLN A 466 -14.28 -11.73 -10.54
C GLN A 466 -13.97 -10.24 -10.54
N ILE A 467 -14.49 -9.53 -9.54
CA ILE A 467 -14.30 -8.09 -9.40
C ILE A 467 -12.96 -7.77 -8.74
N ARG A 468 -12.34 -6.69 -9.20
CA ARG A 468 -11.17 -6.05 -8.61
C ARG A 468 -11.46 -4.60 -8.28
N GLU A 469 -10.84 -4.15 -7.20
CA GLU A 469 -10.94 -2.79 -6.71
C GLU A 469 -9.55 -2.18 -6.54
N SER A 470 -9.44 -0.89 -6.87
CA SER A 470 -8.30 -0.05 -6.47
C SER A 470 -8.87 1.28 -5.99
N VAL A 471 -8.31 1.82 -4.91
CA VAL A 471 -8.74 3.08 -4.32
C VAL A 471 -7.63 4.10 -4.45
N LEU A 472 -7.99 5.34 -4.76
CA LEU A 472 -7.15 6.52 -4.69
C LEU A 472 -7.81 7.49 -3.72
N MET A 473 -7.08 8.01 -2.73
CA MET A 473 -7.59 9.02 -1.79
C MET A 473 -6.74 10.29 -1.85
N TYR A 474 -7.40 11.45 -1.81
CA TYR A 474 -6.76 12.76 -1.84
C TYR A 474 -7.55 13.78 -1.01
N THR A 475 -6.86 14.83 -0.54
CA THR A 475 -7.49 15.96 0.15
C THR A 475 -7.66 17.13 -0.82
N THR A 476 -8.84 17.74 -0.89
CA THR A 476 -9.08 19.01 -1.58
C THR A 476 -9.15 20.17 -0.58
N LEU A 477 -8.52 21.30 -0.91
CA LEU A 477 -8.40 22.47 -0.03
C LEU A 477 -8.89 23.74 -0.74
N ALA A 478 -9.56 24.61 0.03
CA ALA A 478 -10.14 25.85 -0.48
C ALA A 478 -9.10 26.93 -0.87
N GLU A 479 -8.01 26.97 -0.09
CA GLU A 479 -7.07 28.09 0.12
C GLU A 479 -7.69 29.48 0.37
#